data_AF-A0A3D5V7E0-F1
#
_entry.id   AF-A0A3D5V7E0-F1
#
_cell.length_a   1.000
_cell.length_b   1.000
_cell.length_c   1.000
_cell.angle_alpha   90.00
_cell.angle_beta   90.00
_cell.angle_gamma   90.00
#
_symmetry.space_group_name_H-M   'P 1'
#
loop_
_entity.id
_entity.type
_entity.pdbx_description
1 polymer ?
#
loop_
_entity_poly.entity_id
_entity_poly.type
_entity_poly.pdbx_seq_one_letter_code
_entity_poly.pdbx_strand_id
1 'polypeptide(L)'
;NPIRVSRSLRDIAYKALQVRDSLVNRNSKEPTVAEIADELKVPREEVVFALDAIQEPISLFEPIYHDGGDPIFVVDQISDDKDLDHQWLEGISIREAMAKLSDREKLILNLRFFDGRTQMEV
;
A
#
# COMPACT_ATOMS: atom_id res chain seq x y z
N ASN A 1 -13.67 11.17 11.24
CA ASN A 1 -12.39 11.05 10.52
C ASN A 1 -11.67 9.80 11.00
N PRO A 2 -11.65 8.72 10.21
CA PRO A 2 -11.12 7.40 10.61
C PRO A 2 -9.62 7.41 10.92
N ILE A 3 -8.90 8.44 10.47
CA ILE A 3 -7.48 8.64 10.75
C ILE A 3 -7.30 9.94 11.55
N ARG A 4 -6.57 9.84 12.67
CA ARG A 4 -6.24 11.00 13.50
C ARG A 4 -4.98 11.67 12.93
N VAL A 5 -5.11 12.93 12.54
CA VAL A 5 -3.98 13.78 12.10
C VAL A 5 -3.69 14.91 13.09
N SER A 6 -2.52 15.53 12.97
CA SER A 6 -2.10 16.63 13.83
C SER A 6 -2.99 17.87 13.60
N ARG A 7 -3.13 18.71 14.63
CA ARG A 7 -3.97 19.92 14.56
C ARG A 7 -3.40 20.94 13.58
N SER A 8 -2.10 21.19 13.63
CA SER A 8 -1.42 22.13 12.73
C SER A 8 -1.64 21.78 11.26
N LEU A 9 -1.55 20.49 10.91
CA LEU A 9 -1.74 20.02 9.55
C LEU A 9 -3.20 20.22 9.09
N ARG A 10 -4.17 19.93 9.96
CA ARG A 10 -5.59 20.18 9.71
C ARG A 10 -5.90 21.68 9.55
N ASP A 11 -5.27 22.53 10.35
CA ASP A 11 -5.43 23.99 10.26
C ASP A 11 -4.90 24.54 8.94
N ILE A 12 -3.73 24.07 8.50
CA ILE A 12 -3.17 24.43 7.18
C ILE A 12 -4.11 23.97 6.06
N ALA A 13 -4.65 22.74 6.15
CA ALA A 13 -5.55 22.19 5.15
C ALA A 13 -6.82 23.05 5.00
N TYR A 14 -7.47 23.43 6.10
CA TYR A 14 -8.65 24.29 6.06
C TYR A 14 -8.36 25.68 5.50
N LYS A 15 -7.22 26.28 5.87
CA LYS A 15 -6.79 27.56 5.30
C LYS A 15 -6.52 27.45 3.80
N ALA A 16 -5.90 26.35 3.35
CA ALA A 16 -5.65 26.08 1.94
C ALA A 16 -6.95 25.96 1.13
N LEU A 17 -7.97 25.27 1.67
CA LEU A 17 -9.29 25.21 1.04
C LEU A 17 -9.96 26.60 0.95
N GLN A 18 -9.90 27.40 2.01
CA GLN A 18 -10.44 28.77 2.00
C GLN A 18 -9.73 29.68 0.99
N VAL A 19 -8.40 29.59 0.91
CA VAL A 19 -7.60 30.34 -0.07
C VAL A 19 -7.92 29.90 -1.49
N ARG A 20 -8.03 28.58 -1.73
CA ARG A 20 -8.43 28.04 -3.04
C ARG A 20 -9.76 28.65 -3.46
N ASP A 21 -10.78 28.58 -2.62
CA ASP A 21 -12.11 29.11 -2.93
C ASP A 21 -12.08 30.64 -3.17
N SER A 22 -11.25 31.39 -2.42
CA SER A 22 -11.04 32.83 -2.64
C SER A 22 -10.40 33.13 -4.00
N LEU A 23 -9.37 32.38 -4.38
CA LEU A 23 -8.67 32.55 -5.65
C LEU A 23 -9.55 32.15 -6.84
N VAL A 24 -10.34 31.08 -6.72
CA VAL A 24 -11.34 30.68 -7.73
C VAL A 24 -12.33 31.83 -7.96
N ASN A 25 -12.86 32.40 -6.89
CA ASN A 25 -13.82 33.51 -6.99
C ASN A 25 -13.19 34.77 -7.61
N ARG A 26 -11.93 35.06 -7.32
CA ARG A 26 -11.22 36.25 -7.82
C ARG A 26 -10.80 36.11 -9.29
N ASN A 27 -10.32 34.93 -9.66
CA ASN A 27 -9.63 34.71 -10.93
C ASN A 27 -10.47 33.93 -11.95
N SER A 28 -11.66 33.44 -11.55
CA SER A 28 -12.53 32.58 -12.36
C SER A 28 -11.81 31.36 -12.95
N LYS A 29 -10.82 30.85 -12.22
CA LYS A 29 -9.94 29.75 -12.61
C LYS A 29 -9.46 29.01 -11.38
N GLU A 30 -9.31 27.69 -11.50
CA GLU A 30 -8.72 26.85 -10.46
C GLU A 30 -7.26 27.27 -10.19
N PRO A 31 -6.89 27.60 -8.94
CA PRO A 31 -5.51 27.92 -8.59
C PRO A 31 -4.65 26.67 -8.51
N THR A 32 -3.38 26.84 -8.81
CA THR A 32 -2.34 25.85 -8.58
C THR A 32 -1.99 25.76 -7.09
N VAL A 33 -1.45 24.63 -6.66
CA VAL A 33 -0.96 24.46 -5.28
C VAL A 33 0.13 25.48 -4.94
N ALA A 34 0.92 25.91 -5.93
CA ALA A 34 1.92 26.95 -5.74
C ALA A 34 1.29 28.31 -5.41
N GLU A 35 0.24 28.72 -6.14
CA GLU A 35 -0.48 29.98 -5.85
C GLU A 35 -1.15 29.96 -4.48
N ILE A 36 -1.70 28.81 -4.05
CA ILE A 36 -2.25 28.64 -2.70
C ILE A 36 -1.14 28.78 -1.64
N ALA A 37 0.02 28.16 -1.88
CA ALA A 37 1.17 28.22 -0.97
C ALA A 37 1.73 29.64 -0.84
N ASP A 38 1.83 30.37 -1.96
CA ASP A 38 2.28 31.76 -2.00
C ASP A 38 1.34 32.70 -1.20
N GLU A 39 0.02 32.55 -1.35
CA GLU A 39 -0.96 33.33 -0.60
C GLU A 39 -0.92 33.00 0.91
N LEU A 40 -0.72 31.73 1.26
CA LEU A 40 -0.61 31.28 2.65
C LEU A 40 0.75 31.53 3.30
N LYS A 41 1.79 31.82 2.50
CA LYS A 41 3.19 31.99 2.92
C LYS A 41 3.74 30.77 3.67
N VAL A 42 3.43 29.59 3.15
CA VAL A 42 3.95 28.31 3.65
C VAL A 42 4.59 27.54 2.49
N PRO A 43 5.51 26.59 2.76
CA PRO A 43 6.05 25.73 1.72
C PRO A 43 4.96 24.97 0.96
N ARG A 44 5.14 24.79 -0.34
CA ARG A 44 4.20 24.06 -1.20
C ARG A 44 3.99 22.63 -0.68
N GLU A 45 5.04 21.99 -0.19
CA GLU A 45 5.03 20.63 0.35
C GLU A 45 4.10 20.56 1.56
N GLU A 46 4.12 21.55 2.45
CA GLU A 46 3.21 21.60 3.60
C GLU A 46 1.74 21.71 3.17
N VAL A 47 1.44 22.46 2.10
CA VAL A 47 0.08 22.53 1.54
C VAL A 47 -0.34 21.18 0.98
N VAL A 48 0.54 20.50 0.21
CA VAL A 48 0.26 19.17 -0.34
C VAL A 48 0.00 18.17 0.78
N PHE A 49 0.89 18.08 1.78
CA PHE A 49 0.73 17.17 2.92
C PHE A 49 -0.53 17.48 3.73
N ALA A 50 -0.86 18.76 3.90
CA ALA A 50 -2.05 19.16 4.64
C ALA A 50 -3.34 18.76 3.93
N LEU A 51 -3.44 19.03 2.63
CA LEU A 51 -4.60 18.66 1.82
C LEU A 51 -4.78 17.14 1.74
N ASP A 52 -3.68 16.39 1.62
CA ASP A 52 -3.70 14.93 1.60
C ASP A 52 -4.17 14.34 2.95
N ALA A 53 -3.71 14.90 4.06
CA ALA A 53 -4.02 14.42 5.40
C ALA A 53 -5.49 14.54 5.82
N ILE A 54 -6.29 15.34 5.11
CA ILE A 54 -7.72 15.49 5.39
C ILE A 54 -8.61 14.69 4.43
N GLN A 55 -8.04 13.97 3.46
CA GLN A 55 -8.80 13.13 2.56
C GLN A 55 -9.47 11.98 3.33
N GLU A 56 -10.71 11.68 2.97
CA GLU A 56 -11.43 10.54 3.51
C GLU A 56 -11.04 9.27 2.75
N PRO A 57 -10.79 8.14 3.44
CA PRO A 57 -10.49 6.90 2.76
C PRO A 57 -11.70 6.40 1.97
N ILE A 58 -11.44 5.84 0.80
CA ILE A 58 -12.46 5.16 -0.02
C ILE A 58 -12.88 3.84 0.62
N SER A 59 -14.12 3.42 0.36
CA SER A 59 -14.60 2.13 0.85
C SER A 59 -14.05 0.99 0.00
N LEU A 60 -13.58 -0.08 0.65
CA LEU A 60 -13.19 -1.30 -0.05
C LEU A 60 -14.36 -1.97 -0.80
N PHE A 61 -15.58 -1.67 -0.37
CA PHE A 61 -16.83 -2.19 -0.96
C PHE A 61 -17.47 -1.20 -1.94
N GLU A 62 -16.71 -0.21 -2.41
CA GLU A 62 -17.15 0.68 -3.48
C GLU A 62 -17.03 -0.04 -4.84
N PRO A 63 -18.10 -0.09 -5.66
CA PRO A 63 -18.05 -0.72 -6.98
C PRO A 63 -17.29 0.19 -7.97
N ILE A 64 -16.30 -0.37 -8.67
CA ILE A 64 -15.48 0.36 -9.66
C ILE A 64 -15.85 0.02 -11.11
N TYR A 65 -16.60 -1.06 -11.32
CA TYR A 65 -17.11 -1.46 -12.63
C TYR A 65 -18.41 -2.24 -12.50
N HIS A 66 -19.36 -1.96 -13.39
CA HIS A 66 -20.66 -2.65 -13.45
C HIS A 66 -21.21 -2.62 -14.87
N ASP A 67 -21.11 -3.74 -15.60
CA ASP A 67 -21.66 -3.90 -16.96
C ASP A 67 -22.48 -5.19 -17.07
N GLY A 68 -23.66 -5.18 -16.46
CA GLY A 68 -24.66 -6.25 -16.57
C GLY A 68 -24.35 -7.57 -15.87
N GLY A 69 -23.17 -7.70 -15.26
CA GLY A 69 -22.78 -8.83 -14.39
C GLY A 69 -22.56 -8.42 -12.93
N ASP A 70 -21.89 -9.28 -12.17
CA ASP A 70 -21.52 -8.98 -10.79
C ASP A 70 -20.58 -7.75 -10.75
N PRO A 71 -20.84 -6.78 -9.85
CA PRO A 71 -19.99 -5.60 -9.73
C PRO A 71 -18.59 -5.98 -9.26
N ILE A 72 -17.57 -5.35 -9.84
CA ILE A 72 -16.19 -5.42 -9.35
C ILE A 72 -16.02 -4.34 -8.29
N PHE A 73 -15.55 -4.71 -7.12
CA PHE A 73 -15.31 -3.81 -6.00
C PHE A 73 -13.83 -3.42 -5.89
N VAL A 74 -13.54 -2.32 -5.19
CA VAL A 74 -12.14 -1.89 -4.91
C VAL A 74 -11.32 -3.03 -4.29
N VAL A 75 -11.92 -3.80 -3.35
CA VAL A 75 -11.24 -4.92 -2.68
C VAL A 75 -10.72 -5.99 -3.64
N ASP A 76 -11.36 -6.19 -4.79
CA ASP A 76 -10.99 -7.23 -5.76
C ASP A 76 -9.67 -6.91 -6.48
N GLN A 77 -9.23 -5.65 -6.45
CA GLN A 77 -8.00 -5.18 -7.10
C GLN A 77 -6.82 -5.05 -6.12
N ILE A 78 -7.05 -5.28 -4.82
CA ILE A 78 -6.00 -5.14 -3.81
C ILE A 78 -5.24 -6.47 -3.71
N SER A 79 -3.97 -6.48 -4.11
CA SER A 79 -3.06 -7.58 -3.84
C SER A 79 -2.47 -7.47 -2.41
N ASP A 80 -2.24 -8.60 -1.75
CA ASP A 80 -1.43 -8.67 -0.52
C ASP A 80 -0.09 -9.35 -0.87
N ASP A 81 1.02 -8.88 -0.28
CA ASP A 81 2.35 -9.53 -0.40
C ASP A 81 2.42 -10.86 0.36
N LYS A 82 1.34 -11.23 1.06
CA LYS A 82 1.14 -12.58 1.57
C LYS A 82 0.82 -13.50 0.40
N ASP A 83 1.87 -13.86 -0.33
CA ASP A 83 1.96 -14.96 -1.29
C ASP A 83 1.72 -16.33 -0.59
N LEU A 84 0.56 -16.47 0.06
CA LEU A 84 0.15 -17.67 0.77
C LEU A 84 0.09 -18.85 -0.19
N ASP A 85 -0.37 -18.61 -1.42
CA ASP A 85 -0.49 -19.61 -2.48
C ASP A 85 0.89 -20.08 -2.94
N HIS A 86 1.86 -19.18 -3.13
CA HIS A 86 3.22 -19.55 -3.50
C HIS A 86 3.90 -20.36 -2.38
N GLN A 87 3.79 -19.91 -1.13
CA GLN A 87 4.34 -20.63 0.03
C GLN A 87 3.71 -22.01 0.19
N TRP A 88 2.40 -22.13 -0.06
CA TRP A 88 1.69 -23.41 -0.06
C TRP A 88 2.20 -24.35 -1.17
N LEU A 89 2.34 -23.85 -2.39
CA LEU A 89 2.83 -24.62 -3.54
C LEU A 89 4.27 -25.09 -3.34
N GLU A 90 5.14 -24.21 -2.85
CA GLU A 90 6.52 -24.54 -2.51
C GLU A 90 6.59 -25.62 -1.43
N GLY A 91 5.80 -25.47 -0.35
CA GLY A 91 5.72 -26.46 0.73
C GLY A 91 5.24 -27.84 0.25
N ILE A 92 4.24 -27.89 -0.64
CA ILE A 92 3.79 -29.16 -1.25
C ILE A 92 4.90 -29.76 -2.10
N SER A 93 5.53 -28.97 -2.96
CA SER A 93 6.59 -29.42 -3.87
C SER A 93 7.79 -29.99 -3.13
N ILE A 94 8.24 -29.32 -2.06
CA ILE A 94 9.33 -29.81 -1.19
C ILE A 94 8.92 -31.13 -0.52
N ARG A 95 7.71 -31.23 0.04
CA ARG A 95 7.26 -32.48 0.69
C ARG A 95 7.24 -33.66 -0.27
N GLU A 96 6.76 -33.48 -1.50
CA GLU A 96 6.75 -34.54 -2.51
C GLU A 96 8.17 -34.93 -2.95
N ALA A 97 9.07 -33.95 -3.11
CA ALA A 97 10.46 -34.21 -3.42
C ALA A 97 11.13 -35.02 -2.30
N MET A 98 10.93 -34.63 -1.03
CA MET A 98 11.46 -35.33 0.14
C MET A 98 10.94 -36.76 0.26
N ALA A 99 9.70 -37.03 -0.14
CA ALA A 99 9.12 -38.37 -0.11
C ALA A 99 9.79 -39.34 -1.09
N LYS A 100 10.36 -38.84 -2.19
CA LYS A 100 11.06 -39.64 -3.21
C LYS A 100 12.51 -39.99 -2.85
N LEU A 101 13.05 -39.38 -1.79
CA LEU A 101 14.43 -39.59 -1.37
C LEU A 101 14.58 -40.83 -0.48
N SER A 102 15.70 -41.52 -0.66
CA SER A 102 16.17 -42.58 0.23
C SER A 102 16.59 -42.01 1.60
N ASP A 103 16.69 -42.89 2.60
CA ASP A 103 17.10 -42.48 3.96
C ASP A 103 18.49 -41.85 3.98
N ARG A 104 19.40 -42.31 3.11
CA ARG A 104 20.73 -41.73 2.97
C ARG A 104 20.68 -40.31 2.40
N GLU A 105 19.85 -40.07 1.40
CA GLU A 105 19.71 -38.73 0.80
C GLU A 105 19.03 -37.74 1.76
N LYS A 106 18.03 -38.20 2.53
CA LYS A 106 17.42 -37.40 3.60
C LYS A 106 18.42 -37.03 4.70
N LEU A 107 19.29 -37.96 5.08
CA LEU A 107 20.36 -37.71 6.05
C LEU A 107 21.35 -36.66 5.53
N ILE A 108 21.77 -36.77 4.27
CA ILE A 108 22.65 -35.79 3.61
C ILE A 108 22.01 -34.38 3.64
N LEU A 109 20.71 -34.27 3.33
CA LEU A 109 20.01 -32.99 3.40
C LEU A 109 19.90 -32.44 4.83
N ASN A 110 19.64 -33.29 5.83
CA ASN A 110 19.61 -32.87 7.23
C ASN A 110 20.97 -32.32 7.68
N LEU A 111 22.04 -33.06 7.39
CA LEU A 111 23.39 -32.62 7.73
C LEU A 111 23.75 -31.28 7.07
N ARG A 112 23.33 -31.09 5.81
CA ARG A 112 23.64 -29.89 5.03
C ARG A 112 22.84 -28.66 5.45
N PHE A 113 21.52 -28.80 5.60
CA PHE A 113 20.61 -27.66 5.74
C PHE A 113 20.18 -27.37 7.18
N PHE A 114 20.25 -28.36 8.08
CA PHE A 114 19.85 -28.21 9.48
C PHE A 114 21.03 -28.27 10.44
N ASP A 115 22.00 -29.16 10.20
CA ASP A 115 23.21 -29.25 11.04
C ASP A 115 24.36 -28.37 10.54
N GLY A 116 24.18 -27.69 9.39
CA GLY A 116 25.11 -26.69 8.86
C GLY A 116 26.45 -27.23 8.34
N ARG A 117 26.56 -28.54 8.08
CA ARG A 117 27.81 -29.16 7.61
C ARG A 117 28.20 -28.68 6.22
N THR A 118 29.50 -28.49 5.99
CA THR A 118 30.04 -28.20 4.67
C THR A 118 29.92 -29.41 3.75
N GLN A 119 29.99 -29.20 2.44
CA GLN A 119 29.90 -30.31 1.46
C GLN A 119 31.00 -31.36 1.63
N MET A 120 32.12 -31.02 2.27
CA MET A 120 33.19 -31.98 2.61
C MET A 120 32.90 -32.81 3.87
N GLU A 121 32.00 -32.34 4.74
CA GLU A 121 31.72 -32.92 6.06
C GLU A 121 30.44 -33.78 6.09
N VAL A 122 29.73 -33.84 4.95
CA VAL A 122 28.52 -34.65 4.71
C VAL A 122 28.92 -35.96 4.02
#